data_AF-A0AB72WX65-F1
#
_entry.id   AF-A0AB72WX65-F1
#
_cell.length_a   1.000
_cell.length_b   1.000
_cell.length_c   1.000
_cell.angle_alpha   90.00
_cell.angle_beta   90.00
_cell.angle_gamma   90.00
#
_symmetry.space_group_name_H-M   'P 1'
#
loop_
_entity.id
_entity.type
_entity.pdbx_description
1 polymer ?
#
loop_
_entity_poly.entity_id
_entity_poly.type
_entity_poly.pdbx_seq_one_letter_code
_entity_poly.pdbx_strand_id
1 'polypeptide(L)'
;MKVAELEGALLDLWVARAEGEVLAPAHPAPDPNSGTYWLKMGQFASVKPCPQYHRRWDDAGPLIDRGLVSLLFLPADSPDRTQDRWEAFTNAEGPSFESASPLVAAMRAYVASKFGEEVPDIEKPL
;
A
#
# COMPACT_ATOMS: atom_id res chain seq x y z
N MET A 1 -12.75 -3.34 -5.49
CA MET A 1 -11.53 -4.06 -5.93
C MET A 1 -10.92 -4.91 -4.83
N LYS A 2 -10.18 -5.97 -5.21
CA LYS A 2 -9.44 -6.78 -4.24
C LYS A 2 -8.16 -6.06 -3.80
N VAL A 3 -7.82 -6.16 -2.51
CA VAL A 3 -6.56 -5.61 -1.98
C VAL A 3 -5.34 -6.25 -2.65
N ALA A 4 -5.43 -7.54 -3.00
CA ALA A 4 -4.37 -8.25 -3.71
C ALA A 4 -4.06 -7.66 -5.11
N GLU A 5 -4.95 -6.87 -5.69
CA GLU A 5 -4.80 -6.23 -7.00
C GLU A 5 -4.31 -4.77 -6.89
N LEU A 6 -4.18 -4.23 -5.68
CA LEU A 6 -3.70 -2.86 -5.46
C LEU A 6 -2.21 -2.76 -5.82
N GLU A 7 -1.88 -1.78 -6.65
CA GLU A 7 -0.50 -1.50 -7.09
C GLU A 7 -0.21 -0.01 -7.21
N GLY A 8 1.09 0.31 -7.18
CA GLY A 8 1.60 1.67 -7.39
C GLY A 8 0.94 2.71 -6.49
N ALA A 9 0.63 3.86 -7.07
CA ALA A 9 0.05 4.98 -6.35
C ALA A 9 -1.35 4.70 -5.79
N LEU A 10 -2.10 3.76 -6.37
CA LEU A 10 -3.40 3.37 -5.84
C LEU A 10 -3.24 2.60 -4.53
N LEU A 11 -2.24 1.71 -4.44
CA LEU A 11 -1.86 1.07 -3.18
C LEU A 11 -1.42 2.12 -2.15
N ASP A 12 -0.58 3.08 -2.56
CA ASP A 12 -0.12 4.16 -1.67
C ASP A 12 -1.28 4.97 -1.09
N LEU A 13 -2.28 5.31 -1.91
CA LEU A 13 -3.46 6.05 -1.45
C LEU A 13 -4.28 5.24 -0.44
N TRP A 14 -4.43 3.93 -0.64
CA TRP A 14 -5.13 3.07 0.34
C TRP A 14 -4.36 2.93 1.65
N VAL A 15 -3.03 2.89 1.59
CA VAL A 15 -2.19 2.97 2.80
C VAL A 15 -2.38 4.31 3.51
N ALA A 16 -2.40 5.42 2.78
CA ALA A 16 -2.68 6.73 3.36
C ALA A 16 -4.08 6.79 4.02
N ARG A 17 -5.10 6.19 3.40
CA ARG A 17 -6.44 6.07 4.01
C ARG A 17 -6.43 5.22 5.28
N ALA A 18 -5.66 4.13 5.31
CA ALA A 18 -5.46 3.32 6.52
C ALA A 18 -4.82 4.13 7.67
N GLU A 19 -4.04 5.16 7.32
CA GLU A 19 -3.45 6.14 8.24
C GLU A 19 -4.40 7.30 8.62
N GLY A 20 -5.63 7.28 8.13
CA GLY A 20 -6.60 8.35 8.36
C GLY A 20 -6.37 9.61 7.51
N GLU A 21 -5.48 9.54 6.51
CA GLU A 21 -5.27 10.62 5.57
C GLU A 21 -6.39 10.66 4.52
N VAL A 22 -6.67 11.86 4.02
CA VAL A 22 -7.79 12.11 3.10
C VAL A 22 -7.25 12.65 1.78
N LEU A 23 -7.77 12.13 0.67
CA LEU A 23 -7.48 12.63 -0.67
C LEU A 23 -7.87 14.11 -0.78
N ALA A 24 -7.00 14.92 -1.38
CA ALA A 24 -7.28 16.33 -1.62
C ALA A 24 -8.42 16.47 -2.66
N PRO A 25 -9.55 17.12 -2.33
CA PRO A 25 -10.69 17.21 -3.25
C PRO A 25 -10.39 17.91 -4.58
N ALA A 26 -9.42 18.84 -4.58
CA ALA A 26 -8.96 19.53 -5.79
C ALA A 26 -8.10 18.65 -6.71
N HIS A 27 -7.66 17.47 -6.25
CA HIS A 27 -6.79 16.55 -6.97
C HIS A 27 -7.34 15.10 -6.87
N PRO A 28 -8.46 14.81 -7.56
CA PRO A 28 -9.15 13.52 -7.44
C PRO A 28 -8.42 12.34 -8.12
N ALA A 29 -7.38 12.64 -8.91
CA ALA A 29 -6.60 11.68 -9.68
C ALA A 29 -5.11 11.81 -9.34
N PRO A 30 -4.29 10.77 -9.60
CA PRO A 30 -2.85 10.89 -9.45
C PRO A 30 -2.30 11.95 -10.41
N ASP A 31 -1.32 12.71 -9.94
CA ASP A 31 -0.67 13.74 -10.74
C ASP A 31 -0.05 13.14 -12.01
N PRO A 32 -0.29 13.70 -13.20
CA PRO A 32 0.11 13.08 -14.47
C PRO A 32 1.63 13.04 -14.66
N ASN A 33 2.40 13.87 -13.94
CA ASN A 33 3.86 13.93 -14.07
C ASN A 33 4.56 12.98 -13.09
N SER A 34 4.10 12.96 -11.84
CA SER A 34 4.71 12.20 -10.74
C SER A 34 4.03 10.86 -10.47
N GLY A 35 2.82 10.65 -11.02
CA GLY A 35 1.98 9.48 -10.77
C GLY A 35 1.44 9.40 -9.35
N THR A 36 1.58 10.43 -8.51
CA THR A 36 1.30 10.38 -7.07
C THR A 36 -0.01 11.11 -6.73
N TYR A 37 -0.77 10.60 -5.76
CA TYR A 37 -1.96 11.29 -5.25
C TYR A 37 -1.60 12.45 -4.32
N TRP A 38 -2.46 13.47 -4.23
CA TRP A 38 -2.30 14.56 -3.27
C TRP A 38 -3.25 14.39 -2.10
N LEU A 39 -2.72 14.52 -0.88
CA LEU A 39 -3.46 14.37 0.36
C LEU A 39 -3.71 15.74 0.97
N LYS A 40 -4.85 15.92 1.62
CA LYS A 40 -5.16 17.13 2.37
C LYS A 40 -4.20 17.29 3.55
N MET A 41 -3.66 18.49 3.74
CA MET A 41 -2.77 18.82 4.85
C MET A 41 -3.35 19.99 5.66
N GLY A 42 -3.61 19.77 6.95
CA GLY A 42 -4.03 20.82 7.87
C GLY A 42 -5.37 21.48 7.53
N GLN A 43 -5.50 22.75 7.94
CA GLN A 43 -6.62 23.62 7.61
C GLN A 43 -6.21 24.54 6.44
N PHE A 44 -7.17 24.95 5.59
CA PHE A 44 -6.96 25.82 4.41
C PHE A 44 -6.26 25.16 3.21
N ALA A 45 -7.01 24.44 2.37
CA ALA A 45 -6.71 23.97 1.00
C ALA A 45 -5.28 23.46 0.69
N SER A 46 -4.46 23.23 1.71
CA SER A 46 -3.06 22.86 1.60
C SER A 46 -3.00 21.37 1.36
N VAL A 47 -2.03 20.96 0.54
CA VAL A 47 -1.88 19.58 0.12
C VAL A 47 -0.43 19.14 0.29
N LYS A 48 -0.24 17.84 0.49
CA LYS A 48 1.06 17.17 0.47
C LYS A 48 1.01 16.00 -0.50
N PRO A 49 2.12 15.62 -1.13
CA PRO A 49 2.15 14.41 -1.94
C PRO A 49 1.93 13.19 -1.04
N CYS A 50 1.22 12.19 -1.56
CA CYS A 50 1.11 10.89 -0.90
C CYS A 50 2.50 10.24 -0.82
N PRO A 51 2.91 9.70 0.34
CA PRO A 51 4.14 8.93 0.42
C PRO A 51 4.08 7.70 -0.49
N GLN A 52 5.25 7.22 -0.92
CA GLN A 52 5.39 6.16 -1.92
C GLN A 52 5.64 4.81 -1.26
N TYR A 53 4.71 4.43 -0.39
CA TYR A 53 4.81 3.25 0.47
C TYR A 53 5.12 1.95 -0.28
N HIS A 54 4.61 1.79 -1.50
CA HIS A 54 4.83 0.58 -2.31
C HIS A 54 6.29 0.40 -2.78
N ARG A 55 7.13 1.44 -2.74
CA ARG A 55 8.50 1.40 -3.28
C ARG A 55 9.58 2.07 -2.43
N ARG A 56 9.23 2.87 -1.42
CA ARG A 56 10.19 3.55 -0.55
C ARG A 56 10.16 3.01 0.86
N TRP A 57 11.31 2.49 1.30
CA TRP A 57 11.51 2.03 2.68
C TRP A 57 11.39 3.16 3.70
N ASP A 58 11.81 4.37 3.37
CA ASP A 58 11.69 5.52 4.28
C ASP A 58 10.22 5.85 4.59
N ASP A 59 9.30 5.58 3.65
CA ASP A 59 7.87 5.80 3.81
C ASP A 59 7.18 4.59 4.49
N ALA A 60 7.51 3.37 4.07
CA ALA A 60 6.83 2.14 4.52
C ALA A 60 7.47 1.44 5.73
N GLY A 61 8.77 1.60 5.96
CA GLY A 61 9.49 0.98 7.06
C GLY A 61 8.87 1.27 8.43
N PRO A 62 8.57 2.55 8.75
CA PRO A 62 7.87 2.89 9.99
C PRO A 62 6.48 2.24 10.11
N LEU A 63 5.78 2.00 8.98
CA LEU A 63 4.50 1.28 8.97
C LEU A 63 4.66 -0.20 9.24
N ILE A 64 5.67 -0.83 8.64
CA ILE A 64 5.96 -2.25 8.81
C ILE A 64 6.27 -2.54 10.28
N ASP A 65 7.10 -1.71 10.91
CA ASP A 65 7.47 -1.84 12.31
C ASP A 65 6.25 -1.67 13.23
N ARG A 66 5.54 -0.54 13.14
CA ARG A 66 4.39 -0.28 14.03
C ARG A 66 3.16 -1.13 13.74
N GLY A 67 2.99 -1.54 12.48
CA GLY A 67 1.90 -2.36 12.00
C GLY A 67 2.14 -3.85 12.20
N LEU A 68 3.30 -4.22 12.76
CA LEU A 68 3.72 -5.61 13.02
C LEU A 68 3.60 -6.49 11.77
N VAL A 69 3.96 -5.93 10.60
CA VAL A 69 3.91 -6.64 9.33
C VAL A 69 5.10 -7.59 9.25
N SER A 70 4.82 -8.88 9.15
CA SER A 70 5.83 -9.90 8.89
C SER A 70 6.13 -9.98 7.40
N LEU A 71 7.41 -10.14 7.05
CA LEU A 71 7.89 -10.29 5.67
C LEU A 71 8.65 -11.61 5.54
N LEU A 72 8.20 -12.47 4.63
CA LEU A 72 8.85 -13.73 4.30
C LEU A 72 9.26 -13.71 2.82
N PHE A 73 10.46 -14.15 2.51
CA PHE A 73 10.88 -14.40 1.14
C PHE A 73 10.72 -15.88 0.82
N LEU A 74 9.96 -16.20 -0.22
CA LEU A 74 9.59 -17.55 -0.59
C LEU A 74 9.96 -17.88 -2.04
N PRO A 75 10.32 -19.14 -2.33
CA PRO A 75 10.63 -20.19 -1.35
C PRO A 75 11.96 -19.90 -0.63
N ALA A 76 11.97 -19.94 0.71
CA ALA A 76 13.19 -19.67 1.49
C ALA A 76 14.31 -20.71 1.22
N ASP A 77 13.91 -21.94 0.89
CA ASP A 77 14.80 -23.11 0.81
C ASP A 77 14.80 -23.83 -0.56
N SER A 78 14.31 -23.20 -1.64
CA SER A 78 14.37 -23.84 -2.96
C SER A 78 15.72 -23.56 -3.66
N PRO A 79 16.43 -24.59 -4.15
CA PRO A 79 17.57 -24.39 -5.05
C PRO A 79 17.13 -23.79 -6.41
N ASP A 80 15.86 -23.96 -6.77
CA ASP A 80 15.26 -23.43 -7.98
C ASP A 80 14.57 -22.08 -7.68
N ARG A 81 15.35 -20.99 -7.74
CA ARG A 81 14.94 -19.57 -7.53
C ARG A 81 14.04 -19.01 -8.65
N THR A 82 13.16 -19.83 -9.21
CA THR A 82 12.34 -19.47 -10.38
C THR A 82 10.99 -18.85 -10.01
N GLN A 83 10.67 -18.79 -8.71
CA GLN A 83 9.40 -18.28 -8.16
C GLN A 83 9.60 -17.34 -6.97
N ASP A 84 10.70 -16.58 -6.96
CA ASP A 84 11.08 -15.63 -5.93
C ASP A 84 9.98 -14.59 -5.71
N ARG A 85 9.28 -14.70 -4.56
CA ARG A 85 8.22 -13.78 -4.17
C ARG A 85 8.29 -13.48 -2.68
N TRP A 86 7.87 -12.28 -2.33
CA TRP A 86 7.66 -11.86 -0.97
C TRP A 86 6.24 -12.17 -0.56
N GLU A 87 6.07 -12.73 0.62
CA GLU A 87 4.81 -12.88 1.31
C GLU A 87 4.79 -11.96 2.52
N ALA A 88 3.66 -11.31 2.79
CA ALA A 88 3.47 -10.48 3.96
C ALA A 88 2.12 -10.70 4.64
N PHE A 89 2.09 -10.58 5.96
CA PHE A 89 0.88 -10.68 6.79
C PHE A 89 1.04 -9.89 8.09
N THR A 90 -0.07 -9.46 8.70
CA THR A 90 -0.07 -8.74 10.01
C THR A 90 -0.41 -9.66 11.19
N ASN A 91 -1.02 -10.81 10.92
CA ASN A 91 -1.35 -11.85 11.88
C ASN A 91 -1.22 -13.23 11.19
N ALA A 92 -0.87 -14.26 11.95
CA ALA A 92 -0.64 -15.60 11.38
C ALA A 92 -1.91 -16.29 10.85
N GLU A 93 -3.09 -15.83 11.30
CA GLU A 93 -4.39 -16.42 10.94
C GLU A 93 -5.17 -15.59 9.92
N GLY A 94 -4.68 -14.41 9.53
CA GLY A 94 -5.33 -13.56 8.54
C GLY A 94 -4.74 -13.70 7.14
N PRO A 95 -5.23 -12.90 6.19
CA PRO A 95 -4.78 -13.00 4.81
C PRO A 95 -3.30 -12.64 4.67
N SER A 96 -2.58 -13.47 3.93
CA SER A 96 -1.24 -13.15 3.44
C SER A 96 -1.32 -12.64 2.00
N PHE A 97 -0.35 -11.79 1.64
CA PHE A 97 -0.28 -11.19 0.32
C PHE A 97 1.08 -11.41 -0.29
N GLU A 98 1.09 -11.86 -1.55
CA GLU A 98 2.31 -12.11 -2.29
C GLU A 98 2.61 -11.00 -3.31
N SER A 99 3.89 -10.70 -3.53
CA SER A 99 4.37 -9.82 -4.58
C SER A 99 5.86 -10.03 -4.87
N ALA A 100 6.32 -9.64 -6.05
CA ALA A 100 7.76 -9.54 -6.33
C ALA A 100 8.46 -8.45 -5.50
N SER A 101 7.71 -7.48 -4.96
CA SER A 101 8.22 -6.42 -4.07
C SER A 101 7.81 -6.67 -2.62
N PRO A 102 8.75 -6.65 -1.66
CA PRO A 102 8.41 -6.79 -0.24
C PRO A 102 7.47 -5.70 0.24
N LEU A 103 7.66 -4.46 -0.26
CA LEU A 103 6.86 -3.32 0.13
C LEU A 103 5.43 -3.41 -0.41
N VAL A 104 5.25 -3.91 -1.64
CA VAL A 104 3.90 -4.13 -2.18
C VAL A 104 3.16 -5.19 -1.36
N ALA A 105 3.81 -6.33 -1.07
CA ALA A 105 3.23 -7.36 -0.22
C ALA A 105 2.85 -6.79 1.17
N ALA A 106 3.79 -6.10 1.83
CA ALA A 106 3.58 -5.49 3.14
C ALA A 106 2.43 -4.49 3.15
N MET A 107 2.37 -3.59 2.17
CA MET A 107 1.34 -2.55 2.13
C MET A 107 -0.04 -3.14 1.83
N ARG A 108 -0.14 -4.21 1.04
CA ARG A 108 -1.40 -4.95 0.86
C ARG A 108 -1.85 -5.59 2.17
N ALA A 109 -0.95 -6.26 2.89
CA ALA A 109 -1.24 -6.82 4.22
C ALA A 109 -1.68 -5.74 5.22
N TYR A 110 -1.04 -4.57 5.18
CA TYR A 110 -1.38 -3.44 6.03
C TYR A 110 -2.79 -2.89 5.73
N VAL A 111 -3.10 -2.66 4.45
CA VAL A 111 -4.44 -2.22 4.03
C VAL A 111 -5.50 -3.25 4.43
N ALA A 112 -5.24 -4.53 4.21
CA ALA A 112 -6.17 -5.60 4.59
C ALA A 112 -6.41 -5.68 6.10
N SER A 113 -5.39 -5.40 6.91
CA SER A 113 -5.55 -5.35 8.38
C SER A 113 -6.53 -4.27 8.86
N LYS A 114 -6.80 -3.25 8.03
CA LYS A 114 -7.71 -2.14 8.35
C LYS A 114 -9.07 -2.25 7.66
N PHE A 115 -9.11 -2.77 6.44
CA PHE A 115 -10.30 -2.73 5.59
C PHE A 115 -10.81 -4.12 5.17
N GLY A 116 -10.06 -5.19 5.40
CA GLY A 116 -10.34 -6.53 4.86
C GLY A 116 -9.78 -6.73 3.45
N GLU A 117 -10.14 -7.84 2.80
CA GLU A 117 -9.57 -8.23 1.49
C GLU A 117 -10.12 -7.44 0.30
N GLU A 118 -11.16 -6.63 0.50
CA GLU A 118 -11.79 -5.82 -0.53
C GLU A 118 -11.91 -4.37 -0.08
N VAL A 119 -11.69 -3.46 -1.03
CA VAL A 119 -11.87 -2.03 -0.83
C VAL A 119 -12.77 -1.47 -1.94
N PRO A 120 -13.54 -0.40 -1.69
CA PRO A 120 -14.32 0.28 -2.72
C PRO A 120 -13.47 0.65 -3.94
N ASP A 121 -14.05 0.62 -5.13
CA ASP A 121 -13.38 1.19 -6.29
C ASP A 121 -13.31 2.70 -6.13
N ILE A 122 -12.15 3.29 -6.42
CA ILE A 122 -12.04 4.73 -6.52
C ILE A 122 -12.58 5.07 -7.91
N GLU A 123 -13.82 5.58 -7.96
CA GLU A 123 -14.39 6.08 -9.20
C GLU A 123 -13.37 7.00 -9.87
N LYS A 124 -12.97 6.66 -11.10
CA LYS A 124 -12.18 7.59 -11.90
C LYS A 124 -13.04 8.85 -12.06
N PRO A 125 -12.53 10.04 -11.72
CA PRO A 125 -13.23 11.25 -12.12
C PRO A 125 -13.40 11.22 -13.65
N LEU A 126 -14.63 11.43 -14.11
CA LEU A 126 -15.00 11.56 -15.53
C LEU A 126 -14.13 12.59 -16.24
#